data_AF-A0A8S2GCP9-F1
#
_entry.id   AF-A0A8S2GCP9-F1
#
_cell.length_a   1.000
_cell.length_b   1.000
_cell.length_c   1.000
_cell.angle_alpha   90.00
_cell.angle_beta   90.00
_cell.angle_gamma   90.00
#
_symmetry.space_group_name_H-M   'P 1'
#
loop_
_entity.id
_entity.type
_entity.pdbx_description
1 polymer ?
#
loop_
_entity_poly.entity_id
_entity_poly.type
_entity_poly.pdbx_seq_one_letter_code
_entity_poly.pdbx_strand_id
1 'polypeptide(L)'
;HAERLYEETKRFLEDHTTSMKKDISDADQDMLTVYVKYWTEYSSGAQYLNLLYGYLNTQFVKKRQANEHENYPSIECNLESNDQQLIEIGEMAFDCWTKVIIEPLKDRLVNLLLEQIHRDRINESVNQATIKG
;
A
#
# COMPACT_ATOMS: atom_id res chain seq x y z
N HIS A 1 -20.65 14.21 -4.01
CA HIS A 1 -19.36 14.68 -4.59
C HIS A 1 -18.16 14.02 -3.92
N ALA A 2 -18.06 14.03 -2.58
CA ALA A 2 -16.96 13.40 -1.84
C ALA A 2 -16.85 11.87 -2.05
N GLU A 3 -17.99 11.16 -2.11
CA GLU A 3 -18.04 9.71 -2.34
C GLU A 3 -17.46 9.31 -3.70
N ARG A 4 -17.93 9.95 -4.79
CA ARG A 4 -17.37 9.75 -6.13
C ARG A 4 -15.86 10.04 -6.19
N LEU A 5 -15.39 11.10 -5.52
CA LEU A 5 -13.96 11.42 -5.49
C LEU A 5 -13.16 10.32 -4.76
N TYR A 6 -13.71 9.76 -3.69
CA TYR A 6 -13.10 8.66 -2.94
C TYR A 6 -12.99 7.39 -3.81
N GLU A 7 -14.08 7.00 -4.50
CA GLU A 7 -14.10 5.84 -5.39
C GLU A 7 -13.13 5.98 -6.57
N GLU A 8 -13.09 7.15 -7.22
CA GLU A 8 -12.16 7.41 -8.32
C GLU A 8 -10.70 7.40 -7.84
N THR A 9 -10.44 7.90 -6.63
CA THR A 9 -9.09 7.85 -6.03
C THR A 9 -8.67 6.42 -5.74
N LYS A 10 -9.59 5.60 -5.22
CA LYS A 10 -9.36 4.17 -4.98
C LYS A 10 -8.99 3.45 -6.28
N ARG A 11 -9.80 3.63 -7.31
CA ARG A 11 -9.56 3.02 -8.63
C ARG A 11 -8.21 3.44 -9.20
N PHE A 12 -7.89 4.73 -9.11
CA PHE A 12 -6.59 5.25 -9.53
C PHE A 12 -5.43 4.57 -8.81
N LEU A 13 -5.51 4.41 -7.47
CA LEU A 13 -4.49 3.74 -6.69
C LEU A 13 -4.34 2.26 -7.09
N GLU A 14 -5.46 1.54 -7.24
CA GLU A 14 -5.45 0.13 -7.68
C GLU A 14 -4.82 -0.05 -9.06
N ASP A 15 -5.20 0.78 -10.04
CA ASP A 15 -4.66 0.75 -11.40
C ASP A 15 -3.16 1.08 -11.39
N HIS A 16 -2.75 2.10 -10.63
CA HIS A 16 -1.36 2.52 -10.53
C HIS A 16 -0.48 1.45 -9.88
N THR A 17 -0.92 0.88 -8.76
CA THR A 17 -0.22 -0.19 -8.05
C THR A 17 -0.15 -1.48 -8.90
N THR A 18 -1.19 -1.77 -9.68
CA THR A 18 -1.18 -2.91 -10.62
C THR A 18 -0.14 -2.73 -11.72
N SER A 19 0.01 -1.52 -12.25
CA SER A 19 1.08 -1.20 -13.21
C SER A 19 2.46 -1.40 -12.58
N MET A 20 2.68 -0.88 -11.37
CA MET A 20 3.96 -1.04 -10.65
C MET A 20 4.28 -2.51 -10.36
N LYS A 21 3.28 -3.31 -9.96
CA LYS A 21 3.45 -4.75 -9.74
C LYS A 21 3.99 -5.44 -10.99
N LYS A 22 3.46 -5.10 -12.16
CA LYS A 22 3.90 -5.68 -13.44
C LYS A 22 5.36 -5.36 -13.69
N ASP A 23 5.74 -4.08 -13.58
CA ASP A 23 7.13 -3.65 -13.78
C ASP A 23 8.10 -4.34 -12.81
N ILE A 24 7.70 -4.47 -11.53
CA ILE A 24 8.50 -5.19 -10.51
C ILE A 24 8.62 -6.67 -10.87
N SER A 25 7.54 -7.31 -11.31
CA SER A 25 7.54 -8.73 -11.66
C SER A 25 8.42 -9.03 -12.88
N ASP A 26 8.47 -8.11 -13.84
CA ASP A 26 9.22 -8.23 -15.10
C ASP A 26 10.74 -7.99 -14.89
N ALA A 27 11.14 -7.35 -13.79
CA ALA A 27 12.53 -7.01 -13.49
C ALA A 27 13.41 -8.17 -12.96
N ASP A 28 12.83 -9.36 -12.73
CA ASP A 28 13.50 -10.59 -12.28
C ASP A 28 14.67 -10.43 -11.29
N GLN A 29 15.92 -10.39 -11.75
CA GLN A 29 17.09 -10.26 -10.86
C GLN A 29 17.23 -8.89 -10.21
N ASP A 30 16.75 -7.82 -10.86
CA ASP A 30 16.73 -6.45 -10.33
C ASP A 30 15.44 -6.13 -9.57
N MET A 31 14.55 -7.12 -9.42
CA MET A 31 13.23 -6.98 -8.79
C MET A 31 13.31 -6.30 -7.42
N LEU A 32 14.30 -6.63 -6.59
CA LEU A 32 14.43 -6.05 -5.25
C LEU A 32 14.78 -4.55 -5.31
N THR A 33 15.65 -4.15 -6.23
CA THR A 33 16.03 -2.73 -6.42
C THR A 33 14.88 -1.93 -7.02
N VAL A 34 14.17 -2.49 -7.99
CA VAL A 34 12.98 -1.88 -8.60
C VAL A 34 11.85 -1.76 -7.58
N TYR A 35 11.65 -2.77 -6.74
CA TYR A 35 10.68 -2.74 -5.64
C TYR A 35 10.97 -1.60 -4.65
N VAL A 36 12.22 -1.49 -4.16
CA VAL A 36 12.61 -0.43 -3.20
C VAL A 36 12.40 0.96 -3.80
N LYS A 37 12.75 1.15 -5.08
CA LYS A 37 12.52 2.40 -5.79
C LYS A 37 11.02 2.75 -5.82
N TYR A 38 10.18 1.84 -6.31
CA TYR A 38 8.74 2.09 -6.42
C TYR A 38 8.07 2.28 -5.05
N TRP A 39 8.48 1.53 -4.04
CA TRP A 39 7.97 1.71 -2.68
C TRP A 39 8.31 3.08 -2.10
N THR A 40 9.55 3.54 -2.29
CA THR A 40 9.99 4.85 -1.79
C THR A 40 9.21 6.00 -2.43
N GLU A 41 9.02 5.94 -3.75
CA GLU A 41 8.23 6.93 -4.50
C GLU A 41 6.74 6.87 -4.11
N TYR A 42 6.17 5.67 -4.05
CA TYR A 42 4.76 5.47 -3.74
C TYR A 42 4.41 5.87 -2.30
N SER A 43 5.19 5.48 -1.31
CA SER A 43 4.96 5.82 0.11
C SER A 43 5.05 7.33 0.35
N SER A 44 5.99 8.02 -0.31
CA SER A 44 6.09 9.48 -0.28
C SER A 44 4.86 10.13 -0.94
N GLY A 45 4.44 9.61 -2.11
CA GLY A 45 3.24 10.05 -2.80
C GLY A 45 1.96 9.87 -1.98
N ALA A 46 1.82 8.74 -1.28
CA ALA A 46 0.71 8.44 -0.40
C ALA A 46 0.64 9.42 0.79
N GLN A 47 1.78 9.82 1.36
CA GLN A 47 1.82 10.84 2.40
C GLN A 47 1.34 12.21 1.88
N TYR A 48 1.80 12.62 0.70
CA TYR A 48 1.33 13.87 0.09
C TYR A 48 -0.16 13.83 -0.26
N LEU A 49 -0.64 12.70 -0.78
CA LEU A 49 -2.06 12.47 -1.01
C LEU A 49 -2.85 12.58 0.30
N ASN A 50 -2.38 11.98 1.38
CA ASN A 50 -3.06 12.06 2.66
C ASN A 50 -3.18 13.51 3.18
N LEU A 51 -2.12 14.32 2.99
CA LEU A 51 -2.13 15.74 3.36
C LEU A 51 -3.08 16.55 2.47
N LEU A 52 -3.05 16.33 1.15
CA LEU A 52 -3.93 17.01 0.20
C LEU A 52 -5.40 16.70 0.46
N TYR A 53 -5.69 15.43 0.80
CA TYR A 53 -7.01 14.95 1.16
C TYR A 53 -7.36 15.16 2.64
N GLY A 54 -6.56 15.90 3.41
CA GLY A 54 -6.79 16.09 4.86
C GLY A 54 -8.17 16.64 5.21
N TYR A 55 -8.73 17.54 4.37
CA TYR A 55 -10.10 18.02 4.53
C TYR A 55 -11.14 16.94 4.23
N LEU A 56 -10.94 16.13 3.17
CA LEU A 56 -11.82 15.00 2.85
C LEU A 56 -11.77 13.94 3.96
N ASN A 57 -10.57 13.59 4.43
CA ASN A 57 -10.36 12.64 5.52
C ASN A 57 -11.07 13.08 6.80
N THR A 58 -11.00 14.37 7.15
CA THR A 58 -11.62 14.87 8.38
C THR A 58 -13.14 15.04 8.25
N GLN A 59 -13.63 15.59 7.13
CA GLN A 59 -15.03 15.98 6.98
C GLN A 59 -15.93 14.88 6.41
N PHE A 60 -15.39 13.96 5.61
CA PHE A 60 -16.16 12.89 4.99
C PHE A 60 -15.89 11.54 5.64
N VAL A 61 -14.62 11.17 5.82
CA VAL A 61 -14.24 9.86 6.36
C VAL A 61 -14.50 9.78 7.87
N LYS A 62 -13.86 10.63 8.68
CA LYS A 62 -14.04 10.62 10.15
C LYS A 62 -15.46 10.93 10.60
N LYS A 63 -16.15 11.84 9.89
CA LYS A 63 -17.53 12.21 10.22
C LYS A 63 -18.51 11.07 9.94
N ARG A 64 -18.34 10.30 8.85
CA ARG A 64 -19.16 9.10 8.61
C ARG A 64 -18.86 7.99 9.62
N GLN A 65 -17.59 7.73 9.92
CA GLN A 65 -17.21 6.74 10.95
C GLN A 65 -17.82 7.07 12.33
N ALA A 66 -17.78 8.34 12.75
CA ALA A 66 -18.38 8.77 14.02
C ALA A 66 -19.91 8.60 14.02
N ASN A 67 -20.59 8.99 12.94
CA ASN A 67 -22.03 8.81 12.80
C ASN A 67 -22.46 7.33 12.79
N GLU A 68 -21.63 6.43 12.25
CA GLU A 68 -21.88 4.98 12.25
C GLU A 68 -21.73 4.38 13.66
N HIS A 69 -20.70 4.80 14.42
CA HIS A 69 -20.51 4.40 15.81
C HIS A 69 -21.63 4.88 16.75
N GLU A 70 -22.16 6.08 16.54
CA GLU A 70 -23.26 6.63 17.35
C GLU A 70 -24.58 5.89 17.13
N ASN A 71 -24.82 5.37 15.91
CA ASN A 71 -26.05 4.65 15.58
C ASN A 71 -26.02 3.16 15.99
N TYR A 72 -24.85 2.55 16.15
CA TYR A 72 -24.71 1.15 16.54
C TYR A 72 -23.61 0.96 17.62
N PRO A 73 -23.88 1.30 18.90
CA PRO A 73 -22.82 1.41 19.91
C PRO A 73 -22.25 0.08 20.41
N SER A 74 -22.80 -1.07 20.04
CA SER A 74 -22.46 -2.33 20.71
C SER A 74 -22.94 -3.57 19.97
N ILE A 75 -22.31 -3.91 18.85
CA ILE A 75 -22.22 -5.32 18.46
C ILE A 75 -20.81 -5.55 17.92
N GLU A 76 -20.06 -6.43 18.58
CA GLU A 76 -18.91 -7.14 18.02
C GLU A 76 -19.40 -7.93 16.79
N CYS A 77 -19.57 -7.21 15.69
CA CYS A 77 -19.98 -7.78 14.43
C CYS A 77 -18.71 -8.13 13.66
N ASN A 78 -18.31 -9.39 13.77
CA ASN A 78 -17.71 -10.15 12.67
C ASN A 78 -18.69 -10.24 11.48
N LEU A 79 -19.30 -9.12 11.07
CA LEU A 79 -20.11 -9.06 9.88
C LEU A 79 -19.21 -8.59 8.76
N GLU A 80 -18.98 -9.53 7.85
CA GLU A 80 -18.72 -9.34 6.44
C GLU A 80 -19.83 -8.48 5.79
N SER A 81 -20.05 -7.28 6.31
CA SER A 81 -20.85 -6.25 5.68
C SER A 81 -19.94 -5.55 4.70
N ASN A 82 -20.12 -5.85 3.42
CA ASN A 82 -19.47 -5.24 2.26
C ASN A 82 -19.60 -3.69 2.16
N ASP A 83 -20.12 -3.01 3.19
CA ASP A 83 -20.07 -1.57 3.29
C ASP A 83 -18.65 -1.18 3.71
N GLN A 84 -17.87 -0.83 2.70
CA GLN A 84 -16.50 -0.34 2.77
C GLN A 84 -16.34 0.61 3.94
N GLN A 85 -15.75 0.11 5.03
CA GLN A 85 -15.27 0.96 6.12
C GLN A 85 -14.40 2.03 5.49
N LEU A 86 -14.91 3.25 5.42
CA LEU A 86 -14.22 4.36 4.77
C LEU A 86 -12.95 4.60 5.56
N ILE A 87 -11.80 4.28 4.99
CA ILE A 87 -10.48 4.53 5.58
C ILE A 87 -9.88 5.80 4.99
N GLU A 88 -8.95 6.42 5.71
CA GLU A 88 -8.25 7.61 5.21
C GLU A 88 -7.52 7.30 3.90
N ILE A 89 -7.38 8.29 3.01
CA ILE A 89 -6.74 8.08 1.70
C ILE A 89 -5.30 7.54 1.85
N GLY A 90 -4.56 7.98 2.87
CA GLY A 90 -3.23 7.42 3.14
C GLY A 90 -3.29 5.94 3.51
N GLU A 91 -4.21 5.55 4.38
CA GLU A 91 -4.42 4.15 4.79
C GLU A 91 -4.88 3.29 3.61
N MET A 92 -5.78 3.81 2.77
CA MET A 92 -6.18 3.15 1.52
C MET A 92 -4.99 2.87 0.61
N ALA A 93 -4.10 3.85 0.44
CA ALA A 93 -2.92 3.67 -0.39
C ALA A 93 -2.02 2.54 0.14
N PHE A 94 -1.87 2.40 1.46
CA PHE A 94 -1.11 1.31 2.07
C PHE A 94 -1.81 -0.05 1.93
N ASP A 95 -3.14 -0.10 2.10
CA ASP A 95 -3.94 -1.32 1.91
C ASP A 95 -3.84 -1.83 0.46
N CYS A 96 -4.00 -0.93 -0.53
CA CYS A 96 -3.83 -1.23 -1.94
C CYS A 96 -2.42 -1.79 -2.23
N TRP A 97 -1.37 -1.15 -1.70
CA TRP A 97 0.01 -1.64 -1.88
C TRP A 97 0.19 -3.05 -1.32
N THR A 98 -0.32 -3.30 -0.12
CA THR A 98 -0.20 -4.60 0.55
C THR A 98 -0.87 -5.71 -0.24
N LYS A 99 -2.13 -5.49 -0.64
CA LYS A 99 -2.92 -6.48 -1.39
C LYS A 99 -2.38 -6.74 -2.81
N VAL A 100 -1.98 -5.69 -3.52
CA VAL A 100 -1.64 -5.81 -4.94
C VAL A 100 -0.17 -6.22 -5.14
N ILE A 101 0.75 -5.79 -4.27
CA ILE A 101 2.20 -6.02 -4.44
C ILE A 101 2.71 -7.01 -3.41
N ILE A 102 2.51 -6.77 -2.10
CA ILE A 102 3.12 -7.60 -1.06
C ILE A 102 2.57 -9.02 -1.09
N GLU A 103 1.26 -9.20 -1.01
CA GLU A 103 0.64 -10.54 -1.00
C GLU A 103 1.11 -11.45 -2.15
N PRO A 104 1.14 -11.02 -3.42
CA PRO A 104 1.57 -11.87 -4.52
C PRO A 104 3.09 -11.97 -4.69
N LEU A 105 3.89 -10.99 -4.24
CA LEU A 105 5.34 -10.96 -4.49
C LEU A 105 6.19 -11.29 -3.25
N LYS A 106 5.60 -11.40 -2.06
CA LYS A 106 6.31 -11.60 -0.78
C LYS A 106 7.31 -12.74 -0.83
N ASP A 107 6.92 -13.90 -1.35
CA ASP A 107 7.77 -15.10 -1.29
C ASP A 107 9.00 -14.92 -2.18
N ARG A 108 8.81 -14.32 -3.36
CA ARG A 108 9.89 -14.01 -4.30
C ARG A 108 10.82 -12.92 -3.75
N LEU A 109 10.27 -11.86 -3.17
CA LEU A 109 11.05 -10.78 -2.54
C LEU A 109 11.88 -11.30 -1.35
N VAL A 110 11.29 -12.13 -0.48
CA VAL A 110 11.99 -12.73 0.67
C VAL A 110 13.11 -13.65 0.19
N ASN A 111 12.86 -14.50 -0.81
CA ASN A 111 13.91 -15.38 -1.35
C ASN A 111 15.07 -14.57 -1.93
N LEU A 112 14.80 -13.55 -2.75
CA LEU A 112 15.83 -12.67 -3.31
C LEU A 112 16.61 -11.93 -2.22
N LEU A 113 15.94 -11.44 -1.17
CA LEU A 113 16.58 -10.80 -0.04
C LEU A 113 17.51 -11.77 0.70
N LEU A 114 17.05 -13.00 0.97
CA LEU A 114 17.85 -14.03 1.63
C LEU A 114 19.08 -14.43 0.79
N GLU A 115 18.93 -14.53 -0.53
CA GLU A 115 20.06 -14.75 -1.43
C GLU A 115 21.08 -13.61 -1.38
N GLN A 116 20.63 -12.34 -1.36
CA GLN A 116 21.54 -11.20 -1.25
C GLN A 116 22.28 -11.21 0.09
N ILE A 117 21.61 -11.55 1.20
CA ILE A 117 22.24 -11.69 2.52
C ILE A 117 23.26 -12.84 2.50
N HIS A 118 22.95 -13.95 1.85
CA HIS A 118 23.86 -15.07 1.72
C HIS A 118 25.11 -14.70 0.89
N ARG A 119 24.94 -13.98 -0.22
CA ARG A 119 26.06 -13.45 -1.03
C ARG A 119 26.96 -12.51 -0.23
N ASP A 120 26.37 -11.64 0.59
CA ASP A 120 27.10 -10.72 1.47
C ASP A 120 28.00 -11.48 2.46
N ARG A 121 27.51 -12.59 3.01
CA ARG A 121 28.28 -13.46 3.93
C ARG A 121 29.46 -14.17 3.26
N ILE A 122 29.46 -14.30 1.93
CA ILE A 122 30.52 -14.98 1.16
C ILE A 122 31.52 -13.97 0.57
N ASN A 123 31.37 -12.66 0.87
CA ASN A 123 32.18 -11.55 0.34
C ASN A 123 32.07 -11.34 -1.18
N GLU A 124 30.97 -11.77 -1.81
CA GLU A 124 30.65 -11.32 -3.17
C GLU A 124 30.05 -9.90 -3.11
N SER A 125 30.31 -9.05 -4.11
CA SER A 125 29.89 -7.64 -4.06
C SER A 125 28.36 -7.51 -4.02
N VAL A 126 27.81 -7.11 -2.89
CA VAL A 126 26.37 -6.90 -2.72
C VAL A 126 26.02 -5.42 -2.88
N ASN A 127 24.91 -5.15 -3.58
CA ASN A 127 24.32 -3.81 -3.67
C ASN A 127 23.69 -3.41 -2.32
N GLN A 128 24.54 -2.91 -1.40
CA GLN A 128 24.18 -2.55 -0.01
C GLN A 128 23.05 -1.52 0.11
N ALA A 129 22.79 -0.72 -0.95
CA ALA A 129 21.67 0.22 -0.99
C ALA A 129 20.28 -0.47 -0.92
N THR A 130 20.20 -1.74 -1.33
CA THR A 130 18.93 -2.47 -1.41
C THR A 130 18.59 -3.20 -0.10
N ILE A 131 19.57 -3.43 0.78
CA ILE A 131 19.39 -4.20 2.03
C ILE A 131 19.04 -3.30 3.22
N LYS A 132 19.35 -2.00 3.14
CA LYS A 132 19.12 -1.02 4.22
C LYS A 132 17.89 -0.13 4.01
N GLY A 133 17.11 -0.38 2.96
CA GLY A 133 15.89 0.37 2.62
C GLY A 133 14.70 -0.03 3.47
#